data_AF-A0A1B6EEI3-F1
#
_entry.id   AF-A0A1B6EEI3-F1
#
_cell.length_a   1.000
_cell.length_b   1.000
_cell.length_c   1.000
_cell.angle_alpha   90.00
_cell.angle_beta   90.00
_cell.angle_gamma   90.00
#
_symmetry.space_group_name_H-M   'P 1'
#
loop_
_entity.id
_entity.type
_entity.pdbx_description
1 polymer ?
#
loop_
_entity_poly.entity_id
_entity_poly.type
_entity_poly.pdbx_seq_one_letter_code
_entity_poly.pdbx_strand_id
1 'polypeptide(L)'
;VKGSINISFVRYRMMWFSKEYPLILFFITVFTQTLETHQKKTTNDFEKCLQAEELEGVTYSDVVDKYYEKYISSSNKAEVKEIKTLDSVIKDYVETNTKDLYNVTFKCVDKHKGVNISSSVSKIKLLDSLYKVIAYKPNKYVLLYVCIKYGDVRSVERHLLTTNLKNNLSIPLKKDKSWGFKSKLIKLKFKYVHLIDDVQ
;
A
#
# COMPACT_ATOMS: atom_id res chain seq x y z
N VAL A 1 66.59 -31.40 19.09
CA VAL A 1 65.11 -31.25 19.17
C VAL A 1 64.55 -32.20 18.11
N LYS A 2 64.19 -33.46 18.45
CA LYS A 2 62.81 -33.92 18.76
C LYS A 2 61.78 -33.27 17.80
N GLY A 3 61.01 -33.96 16.97
CA GLY A 3 60.76 -35.37 16.69
C GLY A 3 60.04 -35.43 15.32
N SER A 4 60.28 -36.43 14.49
CA SER A 4 59.65 -37.76 14.49
C SER A 4 58.69 -37.88 13.30
N ILE A 5 59.13 -38.71 12.37
CA ILE A 5 58.51 -39.23 11.15
C ILE A 5 57.26 -40.06 11.50
N ASN A 6 56.18 -40.03 10.70
CA ASN A 6 55.73 -41.23 9.99
C ASN A 6 54.59 -41.03 8.99
N ILE A 7 54.80 -41.70 7.86
CA ILE A 7 53.89 -41.96 6.74
C ILE A 7 52.98 -43.12 7.13
N SER A 8 51.71 -43.12 6.69
CA SER A 8 51.04 -44.35 6.27
C SER A 8 49.78 -44.07 5.43
N PHE A 9 49.87 -44.51 4.18
CA PHE A 9 48.76 -44.80 3.27
C PHE A 9 48.07 -46.09 3.73
N VAL A 10 46.74 -46.13 3.87
CA VAL A 10 45.97 -47.37 3.66
C VAL A 10 44.54 -47.03 3.17
N ARG A 11 44.21 -47.49 1.96
CA ARG A 11 42.84 -47.74 1.48
C ARG A 11 42.26 -48.95 2.22
N TYR A 12 41.02 -48.86 2.70
CA TYR A 12 40.18 -50.05 2.87
C TYR A 12 38.80 -49.88 2.23
N ARG A 13 38.37 -50.99 1.63
CA ARG A 13 37.19 -51.27 0.81
C ARG A 13 35.88 -51.22 1.61
N MET A 14 34.81 -51.03 0.82
CA MET A 14 33.43 -51.47 1.02
C MET A 14 33.23 -52.66 1.98
N MET A 15 32.16 -52.61 2.78
CA MET A 15 31.17 -53.69 2.74
C MET A 15 29.79 -53.24 3.27
N TRP A 16 28.78 -53.76 2.58
CA TRP A 16 27.34 -53.66 2.80
C TRP A 16 26.85 -54.35 4.08
N PHE A 17 25.54 -54.24 4.30
CA PHE A 17 24.67 -54.80 5.35
C PHE A 17 24.47 -53.83 6.52
N SER A 18 23.25 -53.52 6.98
CA SER A 18 21.94 -54.10 6.69
C SER A 18 20.88 -53.17 7.29
N LYS A 19 19.69 -53.17 6.65
CA LYS A 19 18.36 -53.01 7.26
C LYS A 19 18.32 -52.32 8.63
N GLU A 20 17.83 -51.08 8.65
CA GLU A 20 16.86 -50.53 9.63
C GLU A 20 16.95 -48.99 9.63
N TYR A 21 16.35 -48.37 8.61
CA TYR A 21 15.76 -47.05 8.78
C TYR A 21 14.24 -47.31 8.83
N PRO A 22 13.57 -46.95 9.93
CA PRO A 22 12.91 -45.66 9.92
C PRO A 22 12.75 -45.05 11.32
N LEU A 23 13.74 -44.28 11.80
CA LEU A 23 13.53 -43.43 12.99
C LEU A 23 14.12 -42.03 12.86
N ILE A 24 14.79 -41.71 11.75
CA ILE A 24 15.39 -40.39 11.50
C ILE A 24 14.53 -39.52 10.57
N LEU A 25 13.39 -40.02 10.06
CA LEU A 25 12.41 -39.21 9.33
C LEU A 25 11.31 -38.58 10.21
N PHE A 26 11.27 -38.86 11.52
CA PHE A 26 10.22 -38.33 12.41
C PHE A 26 10.58 -36.98 13.05
N PHE A 27 11.85 -36.56 12.98
CA PHE A 27 12.30 -35.29 13.58
C PHE A 27 12.46 -34.14 12.58
N ILE A 28 12.42 -34.39 11.26
CA ILE A 28 12.53 -33.32 10.24
C ILE A 28 11.14 -32.78 9.83
N THR A 29 10.08 -33.58 9.94
CA THR A 29 8.70 -33.14 9.64
C THR A 29 8.01 -32.41 10.79
N VAL A 30 8.37 -32.71 12.05
CA VAL A 30 7.81 -32.00 13.21
C VAL A 30 8.44 -30.62 13.41
N PHE A 31 9.66 -30.38 12.93
CA PHE A 31 10.28 -29.04 12.97
C PHE A 31 9.93 -28.14 11.79
N THR A 32 9.37 -28.68 10.70
CA THR A 32 8.85 -27.85 9.59
C THR A 32 7.38 -27.46 9.79
N GLN A 33 6.61 -28.20 10.58
CA GLN A 33 5.22 -27.81 10.93
C GLN A 33 5.10 -26.88 12.14
N THR A 34 6.19 -26.56 12.84
CA THR A 34 6.18 -25.60 13.96
C THR A 34 6.87 -24.26 13.63
N LEU A 35 7.04 -23.96 12.35
CA LEU A 35 7.37 -22.62 11.82
C LEU A 35 6.19 -21.96 11.08
N GLU A 36 5.05 -22.64 10.99
CA GLU A 36 3.75 -22.05 10.63
C GLU A 36 2.92 -21.66 11.87
N THR A 37 3.52 -21.72 13.06
CA THR A 37 2.99 -21.00 14.22
C THR A 37 3.21 -19.51 14.02
N HIS A 38 2.20 -18.84 13.47
CA HIS A 38 1.83 -17.48 13.88
C HIS A 38 2.99 -16.50 14.07
N GLN A 39 3.92 -16.41 13.10
CA GLN A 39 4.58 -15.14 12.85
C GLN A 39 3.55 -14.22 12.21
N LYS A 40 2.59 -13.75 13.04
CA LYS A 40 1.95 -12.46 12.86
C LYS A 40 3.03 -11.41 13.12
N LYS A 41 4.04 -11.39 12.23
CA LYS A 41 4.97 -10.28 12.08
C LYS A 41 4.03 -9.10 11.91
N THR A 42 3.96 -8.23 12.91
CA THR A 42 3.11 -7.05 12.87
C THR A 42 3.77 -6.06 11.93
N THR A 43 3.80 -6.40 10.64
CA THR A 43 4.27 -5.58 9.54
C THR A 43 3.61 -4.23 9.69
N ASN A 44 4.44 -3.18 9.81
CA ASN A 44 3.96 -1.82 9.99
C ASN A 44 3.15 -1.42 8.74
N ASP A 45 2.18 -0.53 8.87
CA ASP A 45 1.32 -0.08 7.74
C ASP A 45 2.18 0.37 6.55
N PHE A 46 3.33 1.00 6.82
CA PHE A 46 4.31 1.38 5.78
C PHE A 46 4.86 0.19 4.99
N GLU A 47 5.26 -0.88 5.65
CA GLU A 47 5.76 -2.09 4.98
C GLU A 47 4.65 -2.77 4.18
N LYS A 48 3.41 -2.78 4.68
CA LYS A 48 2.24 -3.27 3.92
C LYS A 48 1.99 -2.44 2.67
N CYS A 49 2.15 -1.13 2.75
CA CYS A 49 2.04 -0.22 1.61
C CYS A 49 3.10 -0.54 0.54
N LEU A 50 4.35 -0.75 0.97
CA LEU A 50 5.44 -1.16 0.07
C LEU A 50 5.23 -2.54 -0.55
N GLN A 51 4.63 -3.47 0.19
CA GLN A 51 4.29 -4.81 -0.29
C GLN A 51 3.00 -4.85 -1.12
N ALA A 52 2.20 -3.78 -1.08
CA ALA A 52 0.95 -3.73 -1.81
C ALA A 52 1.19 -3.89 -3.32
N GLU A 53 0.57 -4.92 -3.90
CA GLU A 53 0.59 -5.18 -5.33
C GLU A 53 -0.18 -4.06 -6.05
N GLU A 54 0.52 -3.39 -6.95
CA GLU A 54 -0.06 -2.44 -7.88
C GLU A 54 -0.79 -3.19 -9.00
N LEU A 55 -1.87 -2.60 -9.50
CA LEU A 55 -2.65 -3.13 -10.59
C LEU A 55 -1.89 -2.94 -11.90
N GLU A 56 -1.50 -4.06 -12.51
CA GLU A 56 -0.79 -4.05 -13.79
C GLU A 56 -1.64 -3.47 -14.92
N GLY A 57 -0.96 -2.84 -15.88
CA GLY A 57 -1.59 -2.32 -17.10
C GLY A 57 -2.42 -1.04 -16.93
N VAL A 58 -2.45 -0.46 -15.72
CA VAL A 58 -3.04 0.87 -15.49
C VAL A 58 -1.94 1.91 -15.45
N THR A 59 -2.07 2.90 -16.32
CA THR A 59 -1.17 4.05 -16.41
C THR A 59 -1.82 5.27 -15.78
N TYR A 60 -1.04 6.33 -15.56
CA TYR A 60 -1.63 7.56 -15.01
C TYR A 60 -2.63 8.21 -15.96
N SER A 61 -2.39 8.15 -17.28
CA SER A 61 -3.32 8.66 -18.28
C SER A 61 -4.71 8.02 -18.17
N ASP A 62 -4.79 6.77 -17.69
CA ASP A 62 -6.08 6.11 -17.48
C ASP A 62 -6.86 6.69 -16.28
N VAL A 63 -6.18 7.35 -15.35
CA VAL A 63 -6.78 7.90 -14.13
C VAL A 63 -6.89 9.43 -14.15
N VAL A 64 -6.57 10.10 -15.26
CA VAL A 64 -6.81 11.55 -15.47
C VAL A 64 -8.31 11.80 -15.53
N ASP A 65 -8.87 12.34 -14.45
CA ASP A 65 -10.29 12.69 -14.34
C ASP A 65 -10.51 13.58 -13.10
N LYS A 66 -11.74 14.09 -12.97
CA LYS A 66 -12.26 14.72 -11.75
C LYS A 66 -12.90 13.67 -10.86
N TYR A 67 -12.44 13.57 -9.62
CA TYR A 67 -12.95 12.64 -8.62
C TYR A 67 -13.46 13.31 -7.35
N TYR A 68 -14.44 12.67 -6.73
CA TYR A 68 -14.80 12.84 -5.33
C TYR A 68 -13.98 11.87 -4.48
N GLU A 69 -13.27 12.36 -3.47
CA GLU A 69 -12.56 11.50 -2.53
C GLU A 69 -13.53 10.96 -1.47
N LYS A 70 -14.05 9.75 -1.70
CA LYS A 70 -15.12 9.20 -0.86
C LYS A 70 -14.60 8.67 0.47
N TYR A 71 -13.41 8.09 0.46
CA TYR A 71 -12.74 7.63 1.67
C TYR A 71 -11.27 8.02 1.65
N ILE A 72 -10.76 8.42 2.80
CA ILE A 72 -9.35 8.79 3.00
C ILE A 72 -8.84 8.25 4.33
N SER A 73 -7.56 7.91 4.39
CA SER A 73 -6.86 7.51 5.62
C SER A 73 -5.44 8.04 5.59
N SER A 74 -4.89 8.29 6.78
CA SER A 74 -3.46 8.49 6.99
C SER A 74 -3.00 7.69 8.20
N SER A 75 -1.74 7.23 8.19
CA SER A 75 -1.09 6.69 9.38
C SER A 75 -0.54 7.80 10.30
N ASN A 76 -0.42 9.04 9.82
CA ASN A 76 -0.04 10.19 10.62
C ASN A 76 -1.23 10.69 11.47
N LYS A 77 -1.06 10.68 12.79
CA LYS A 77 -2.13 11.07 13.73
C LYS A 77 -2.56 12.53 13.60
N ALA A 78 -1.66 13.43 13.18
CA ALA A 78 -1.99 14.84 12.99
C ALA A 78 -2.96 15.01 11.81
N GLU A 79 -2.60 14.45 10.64
CA GLU A 79 -3.45 14.43 9.45
C GLU A 79 -4.79 13.74 9.70
N VAL A 80 -4.83 12.66 10.50
CA VAL A 80 -6.10 12.01 10.87
C VAL A 80 -7.06 12.96 11.60
N LYS A 81 -6.55 13.90 12.41
CA LYS A 81 -7.40 14.91 13.07
C LYS A 81 -7.98 15.87 12.04
N GLU A 82 -7.17 16.33 11.09
CA GLU A 82 -7.61 17.22 10.00
C GLU A 82 -8.61 16.53 9.06
N ILE A 83 -8.33 15.30 8.63
CA ILE A 83 -9.27 14.50 7.82
C ILE A 83 -10.65 14.39 8.50
N LYS A 84 -10.68 14.26 9.84
CA LYS A 84 -11.93 14.19 10.59
C LYS A 84 -12.70 15.50 10.61
N THR A 85 -12.10 16.65 10.31
CA THR A 85 -12.83 17.91 10.17
C THR A 85 -13.37 18.09 8.76
N LEU A 86 -12.90 17.34 7.76
CA LEU A 86 -13.38 17.43 6.39
C LEU A 86 -14.82 16.92 6.22
N ASP A 87 -15.58 17.59 5.39
CA ASP A 87 -16.89 17.14 4.89
C ASP A 87 -16.78 16.58 3.47
N SER A 88 -16.11 17.32 2.58
CA SER A 88 -16.02 17.05 1.14
C SER A 88 -14.61 17.30 0.63
N VAL A 89 -14.15 16.48 -0.32
CA VAL A 89 -12.93 16.73 -1.08
C VAL A 89 -13.17 16.33 -2.54
N ILE A 90 -12.83 17.23 -3.47
CA ILE A 90 -12.80 17.00 -4.91
C ILE A 90 -11.35 17.14 -5.36
N LYS A 91 -10.89 16.17 -6.15
CA LYS A 91 -9.56 16.18 -6.77
C LYS A 91 -9.72 16.18 -8.28
N ASP A 92 -9.00 17.06 -8.95
CA ASP A 92 -8.96 17.18 -10.40
C ASP A 92 -7.55 16.86 -10.88
N TYR A 93 -7.43 15.75 -11.60
CA TYR A 93 -6.17 15.24 -12.12
C TYR A 93 -6.10 15.61 -13.60
N VAL A 94 -5.17 16.49 -13.95
CA VAL A 94 -5.04 17.05 -15.31
C VAL A 94 -3.65 16.75 -15.86
N GLU A 95 -3.59 16.27 -17.09
CA GLU A 95 -2.35 16.09 -17.83
C GLU A 95 -1.66 17.42 -18.12
N THR A 96 -0.34 17.46 -18.01
CA THR A 96 0.44 18.60 -18.45
C THR A 96 1.12 18.31 -19.77
N ASN A 97 1.57 19.36 -20.46
CA ASN A 97 2.32 19.25 -21.72
C ASN A 97 3.71 18.61 -21.54
N THR A 98 4.11 18.27 -20.31
CA THR A 98 5.36 17.56 -20.02
C THR A 98 5.05 16.12 -19.68
N LYS A 99 5.73 15.20 -20.37
CA LYS A 99 5.63 13.76 -20.11
C LYS A 99 5.87 13.46 -18.62
N ASP A 100 4.99 12.65 -18.03
CA ASP A 100 5.03 12.22 -16.63
C ASP A 100 4.89 13.36 -15.59
N LEU A 101 4.34 14.50 -15.99
CA LEU A 101 3.94 15.59 -15.08
C LEU A 101 2.43 15.82 -15.15
N TYR A 102 1.82 15.93 -13.97
CA TYR A 102 0.37 16.04 -13.84
C TYR A 102 0.02 17.09 -12.79
N ASN A 103 -0.93 17.96 -13.12
CA ASN A 103 -1.45 18.92 -12.16
C ASN A 103 -2.56 18.27 -11.36
N VAL A 104 -2.49 18.38 -10.03
CA VAL A 104 -3.55 17.91 -9.14
C VAL A 104 -4.09 19.10 -8.37
N THR A 105 -5.30 19.52 -8.74
CA THR A 105 -6.02 20.55 -7.99
C THR A 105 -6.94 19.88 -7.00
N PHE A 106 -6.97 20.35 -5.76
CA PHE A 106 -7.92 19.83 -4.77
C PHE A 106 -8.73 20.97 -4.13
N LYS A 107 -10.03 20.74 -4.06
CA LYS A 107 -10.97 21.63 -3.37
C LYS A 107 -11.57 20.87 -2.22
N CYS A 108 -11.55 21.43 -1.02
CA CYS A 108 -12.12 20.80 0.15
C CYS A 108 -13.05 21.73 0.91
N VAL A 109 -14.03 21.12 1.57
CA VAL A 109 -14.95 21.79 2.48
C VAL A 109 -14.82 21.11 3.82
N ASP A 110 -14.58 21.90 4.87
CA ASP A 110 -14.59 21.41 6.23
C ASP A 110 -16.03 21.39 6.81
N LYS A 111 -16.18 20.78 7.98
CA LYS A 111 -17.47 20.69 8.70
C LYS A 111 -17.92 22.02 9.30
N HIS A 112 -17.01 22.97 9.46
CA HIS A 112 -17.31 24.34 9.84
C HIS A 112 -17.78 25.18 8.64
N LYS A 113 -17.94 24.54 7.46
CA LYS A 113 -18.35 25.14 6.20
C LYS A 113 -17.33 26.13 5.65
N GLY A 114 -16.08 26.06 6.12
CA GLY A 114 -14.96 26.70 5.46
C GLY A 114 -14.67 26.00 4.14
N VAL A 115 -14.59 26.76 3.05
CA VAL A 115 -14.11 26.27 1.76
C VAL A 115 -12.62 26.59 1.67
N ASN A 116 -11.80 25.58 1.44
CA ASN A 116 -10.38 25.75 1.17
C ASN A 116 -10.09 25.21 -0.24
N ILE A 117 -9.56 26.08 -1.09
CA ILE A 117 -9.11 25.75 -2.43
C ILE A 117 -7.60 25.77 -2.41
N SER A 118 -6.99 24.65 -2.75
CA SER A 118 -5.54 24.51 -2.81
C SER A 118 -5.17 23.77 -4.10
N SER A 119 -4.26 24.37 -4.87
CA SER A 119 -3.72 23.72 -6.07
C SER A 119 -2.29 23.28 -5.79
N SER A 120 -1.96 22.04 -6.13
CA SER A 120 -0.59 21.56 -6.10
C SER A 120 -0.17 21.10 -7.50
N VAL A 121 0.91 21.68 -8.01
CA VAL A 121 1.62 21.11 -9.17
C VAL A 121 2.57 20.06 -8.61
N SER A 122 2.13 18.81 -8.61
CA SER A 122 2.96 17.70 -8.18
C SER A 122 3.65 17.12 -9.40
N LYS A 123 4.99 17.08 -9.40
CA LYS A 123 5.70 16.20 -10.33
C LYS A 123 5.42 14.76 -9.90
N ILE A 124 4.27 14.22 -10.33
CA ILE A 124 3.97 12.80 -10.16
C ILE A 124 4.74 12.05 -11.24
N LYS A 125 6.07 12.14 -11.17
CA LYS A 125 6.93 11.19 -11.86
C LYS A 125 6.63 9.87 -11.15
N LEU A 126 5.78 9.05 -11.75
CA LEU A 126 5.23 7.82 -11.17
C LEU A 126 6.29 6.70 -11.00
N LEU A 127 7.55 7.08 -10.84
CA LEU A 127 8.72 6.22 -10.87
C LEU A 127 9.54 6.27 -9.58
N ASP A 128 9.17 7.09 -8.60
CA ASP A 128 9.76 7.03 -7.26
C ASP A 128 8.75 6.51 -6.24
N SER A 129 8.23 5.29 -6.41
CA SER A 129 7.67 4.41 -5.34
C SER A 129 6.55 4.91 -4.42
N LEU A 130 6.08 6.17 -4.56
CA LEU A 130 5.17 6.80 -3.61
C LEU A 130 3.72 6.40 -3.89
N TYR A 131 3.24 6.52 -5.13
CA TYR A 131 1.84 6.25 -5.47
C TYR A 131 1.69 4.88 -6.10
N LYS A 132 0.68 4.12 -5.67
CA LYS A 132 0.31 2.81 -6.23
C LYS A 132 -1.16 2.74 -6.54
N VAL A 133 -1.52 2.34 -7.76
CA VAL A 133 -2.92 2.06 -8.11
C VAL A 133 -3.28 0.64 -7.66
N ILE A 134 -4.09 0.50 -6.63
CA ILE A 134 -4.40 -0.82 -6.02
C ILE A 134 -5.65 -1.46 -6.61
N ALA A 135 -6.61 -0.63 -7.01
CA ALA A 135 -7.81 -1.06 -7.70
C ALA A 135 -8.33 0.09 -8.54
N TYR A 136 -8.70 -0.19 -9.78
CA TYR A 136 -9.22 0.79 -10.70
C TYR A 136 -10.39 0.20 -11.48
N LYS A 137 -11.38 1.05 -11.75
CA LYS A 137 -12.45 0.74 -12.70
C LYS A 137 -12.77 2.02 -13.48
N PRO A 138 -12.59 2.01 -14.82
CA PRO A 138 -12.81 3.18 -15.66
C PRO A 138 -14.15 3.85 -15.39
N ASN A 139 -14.14 5.18 -15.35
CA ASN A 139 -15.30 6.04 -15.10
C ASN A 139 -16.07 5.72 -13.81
N LYS A 140 -15.45 4.99 -12.85
CA LYS A 140 -16.10 4.62 -11.59
C LYS A 140 -15.27 4.97 -10.38
N TYR A 141 -14.10 4.37 -10.21
CA TYR A 141 -13.30 4.57 -9.01
C TYR A 141 -11.81 4.29 -9.24
N VAL A 142 -11.00 4.84 -8.35
CA VAL A 142 -9.60 4.45 -8.16
C VAL A 142 -9.28 4.38 -6.68
N LEU A 143 -8.58 3.33 -6.26
CA LEU A 143 -7.99 3.17 -4.94
C LEU A 143 -6.49 3.36 -5.08
N LEU A 144 -5.98 4.41 -4.44
CA LEU A 144 -4.56 4.76 -4.44
C LEU A 144 -3.98 4.57 -3.05
N TYR A 145 -2.78 3.99 -2.97
CA TYR A 145 -1.94 4.05 -1.78
C TYR A 145 -0.77 4.99 -2.01
N VAL A 146 -0.43 5.78 -0.98
CA VAL A 146 0.73 6.66 -0.99
C VAL A 146 1.66 6.26 0.15
N CYS A 147 2.85 5.75 -0.17
CA CYS A 147 3.83 5.26 0.79
C CYS A 147 4.94 6.31 0.97
N ILE A 148 4.77 7.28 1.87
CA ILE A 148 5.66 8.43 2.02
C ILE A 148 6.81 8.12 2.97
N LYS A 149 8.05 8.36 2.52
CA LYS A 149 9.25 8.36 3.36
C LYS A 149 10.04 9.65 3.17
N TYR A 150 10.20 10.42 4.24
CA TYR A 150 11.04 11.62 4.26
C TYR A 150 11.94 11.59 5.50
N GLY A 151 13.23 11.36 5.29
CA GLY A 151 14.17 11.04 6.38
C GLY A 151 13.68 9.80 7.15
N ASP A 152 13.46 9.97 8.45
CA ASP A 152 12.93 8.93 9.35
C ASP A 152 11.40 8.89 9.40
N VAL A 153 10.72 9.90 8.84
CA VAL A 153 9.26 9.95 8.81
C VAL A 153 8.77 8.94 7.78
N ARG A 154 7.86 8.06 8.22
CA ARG A 154 7.16 7.09 7.38
C ARG A 154 5.66 7.31 7.54
N SER A 155 4.96 7.58 6.44
CA SER A 155 3.52 7.74 6.41
C SER A 155 2.91 6.89 5.31
N VAL A 156 1.67 6.48 5.52
CA VAL A 156 0.83 5.80 4.54
C VAL A 156 -0.47 6.55 4.44
N GLU A 157 -0.77 7.01 3.24
CA GLU A 157 -2.06 7.55 2.89
C GLU A 157 -2.79 6.58 1.97
N ARG A 158 -4.11 6.55 2.08
CA ARG A 158 -4.96 5.72 1.23
C ARG A 158 -6.15 6.54 0.81
N HIS A 159 -6.38 6.61 -0.51
CA HIS A 159 -7.39 7.43 -1.12
C HIS A 159 -8.30 6.55 -1.97
N LEU A 160 -9.60 6.52 -1.64
CA LEU A 160 -10.61 5.90 -2.47
C LEU A 160 -11.43 7.00 -3.14
N LEU A 161 -11.14 7.20 -4.40
CA LEU A 161 -11.69 8.23 -5.26
C LEU A 161 -12.80 7.63 -6.13
N THR A 162 -13.83 8.43 -6.43
CA THR A 162 -14.97 8.02 -7.27
C THR A 162 -15.40 9.16 -8.17
N THR A 163 -15.74 8.87 -9.43
CA THR A 163 -16.28 9.86 -10.38
C THR A 163 -17.71 10.27 -10.02
N ASN A 164 -18.43 9.41 -9.28
CA ASN A 164 -19.80 9.65 -8.84
C ASN A 164 -20.01 9.15 -7.39
N LEU A 165 -20.63 9.96 -6.54
CA LEU A 165 -20.91 9.61 -5.14
C LEU A 165 -21.89 8.43 -4.96
N LYS A 166 -22.63 8.06 -6.02
CA LYS A 166 -23.56 6.91 -6.05
C LYS A 166 -22.90 5.60 -6.48
N ASN A 167 -21.63 5.61 -6.91
CA ASN A 167 -20.95 4.40 -7.36
C ASN A 167 -20.86 3.35 -6.24
N ASN A 168 -20.98 2.08 -6.62
CA ASN A 168 -20.74 0.97 -5.71
C ASN A 168 -19.23 0.78 -5.49
N LEU A 169 -18.79 0.95 -4.25
CA LEU A 169 -17.39 0.89 -3.85
C LEU A 169 -17.05 -0.37 -3.02
N SER A 170 -17.92 -1.38 -3.01
CA SER A 170 -17.70 -2.60 -2.20
C SER A 170 -16.42 -3.35 -2.58
N ILE A 171 -16.11 -3.43 -3.89
CA ILE A 171 -14.92 -4.11 -4.41
C ILE A 171 -13.63 -3.44 -3.92
N PRO A 172 -13.38 -2.13 -4.17
CA PRO A 172 -12.15 -1.49 -3.69
C PRO A 172 -12.07 -1.45 -2.16
N LEU A 173 -13.19 -1.32 -1.44
CA LEU A 173 -13.20 -1.40 0.03
C LEU A 173 -12.81 -2.79 0.55
N LYS A 174 -13.25 -3.87 -0.11
CA LYS A 174 -12.85 -5.24 0.25
C LYS A 174 -11.35 -5.45 0.00
N LYS A 175 -10.83 -4.95 -1.12
CA LYS A 175 -9.40 -5.00 -1.46
C LYS A 175 -8.57 -4.21 -0.44
N ASP A 176 -9.02 -3.02 -0.02
CA ASP A 176 -8.34 -2.27 1.05
C ASP A 176 -8.30 -3.04 2.37
N LYS A 177 -9.45 -3.61 2.77
CA LYS A 177 -9.56 -4.36 4.02
C LYS A 177 -8.66 -5.61 4.04
N SER A 178 -8.45 -6.28 2.91
CA SER A 178 -7.62 -7.50 2.86
C SER A 178 -6.14 -7.24 3.17
N TRP A 179 -5.64 -6.02 3.00
CA TRP A 179 -4.27 -5.65 3.39
C TRP A 179 -4.09 -5.50 4.90
N GLY A 180 -5.19 -5.37 5.66
CA GLY A 180 -5.14 -5.38 7.12
C GLY A 180 -4.38 -4.19 7.73
N PHE A 181 -4.44 -3.01 7.10
CA PHE A 181 -3.91 -1.77 7.69
C PHE A 181 -4.51 -1.50 9.07
N LYS A 182 -3.70 -0.96 9.99
CA LYS A 182 -4.15 -0.55 11.33
C LYS A 182 -5.01 0.70 11.25
N SER A 183 -4.59 1.66 10.44
CA SER A 183 -5.41 2.84 10.12
C SER A 183 -6.69 2.41 9.41
N LYS A 184 -7.81 3.10 9.68
CA LYS A 184 -9.10 2.82 9.03
C LYS A 184 -9.39 3.91 8.01
N LEU A 185 -9.98 3.53 6.87
CA LEU A 185 -10.57 4.48 5.93
C LEU A 185 -11.71 5.26 6.59
N ILE A 186 -11.63 6.59 6.49
CA ILE A 186 -12.61 7.54 6.99
C ILE A 186 -13.50 7.96 5.83
N LYS A 187 -14.81 7.76 5.97
CA LYS A 187 -15.80 8.13 4.96
C LYS A 187 -16.13 9.63 5.04
N LEU A 188 -15.97 10.34 3.93
CA LEU A 188 -16.43 11.72 3.80
C LEU A 188 -17.94 11.79 3.48
N LYS A 189 -18.61 12.78 4.07
CA LYS A 189 -20.09 12.84 4.07
C LYS A 189 -20.65 13.55 2.85
N PHE A 190 -19.93 14.52 2.29
CA PHE A 190 -20.36 15.34 1.16
C PHE A 190 -21.69 16.08 1.38
N LYS A 191 -21.89 16.64 2.59
CA LYS A 191 -23.09 17.44 2.89
C LYS A 191 -23.03 18.84 2.27
N TYR A 192 -21.83 19.39 2.17
CA TYR A 192 -21.60 20.78 1.77
C TYR A 192 -20.82 20.89 0.47
N VAL A 193 -20.82 19.83 -0.36
CA VAL A 193 -20.09 19.78 -1.61
C VAL A 193 -20.50 20.89 -2.60
N HIS A 194 -21.76 21.33 -2.55
CA HIS A 194 -22.27 22.43 -3.36
C HIS A 194 -21.50 23.75 -3.13
N LEU A 195 -20.96 23.96 -1.91
CA LEU A 195 -20.16 25.14 -1.60
C LEU A 195 -18.86 25.20 -2.40
N ILE A 196 -18.40 24.08 -2.99
CA ILE A 196 -17.23 24.08 -3.89
C ILE A 196 -17.59 24.69 -5.25
N ASP A 197 -18.83 24.48 -5.71
CA ASP A 197 -19.30 24.95 -7.01
C ASP A 197 -19.62 26.45 -6.98
N ASP A 198 -19.93 26.99 -5.79
CA ASP A 198 -20.25 28.42 -5.58
C ASP A 198 -19.01 29.34 -5.53
N VAL A 199 -17.80 28.80 -5.42
CA VAL A 199 -16.53 29.57 -5.34
C VAL A 199 -15.88 29.66 -6.74
N GLN A 200 -16.67 29.98 -7.77
CA GLN A 200 -16.17 30.26 -9.13
C GLN A 200 -15.61 31.67 -9.26
#